data_AF-A0A257A8L5-F1
#
_entry.id   AF-A0A257A8L5-F1
#
_cell.length_a   1.000
_cell.length_b   1.000
_cell.length_c   1.000
_cell.angle_alpha   90.00
_cell.angle_beta   90.00
_cell.angle_gamma   90.00
#
_symmetry.space_group_name_H-M   'P 1'
#
loop_
_entity.id
_entity.type
_entity.pdbx_description
1 polymer ?
#
loop_
_entity_poly.entity_id
_entity_poly.type
_entity_poly.pdbx_seq_one_letter_code
_entity_poly.pdbx_strand_id
1 'polypeptide(L)'
;MVSPQEIDEKLTSKEGNLNDLEAEVTVELISSLTETPYAIYLDSPDPVAKRYSDKVVKLLSSRGLSNVIVIAENGADKRYPIVSAASIVAKVIRDKEVEELKKLYGDFGSGYPSDPKTLRFLRDCLRKGYLPPIVRRSWSTLRRFGA
;
A
#
# COMPACT_ATOMS: atom_id res chain seq x y z
N MET A 1 -1.77 -9.30 -2.08
CA MET A 1 -1.08 -8.03 -2.43
C MET A 1 -2.07 -7.16 -3.15
N VAL A 2 -1.99 -5.84 -2.98
CA VAL A 2 -2.86 -4.89 -3.67
C VAL A 2 -2.24 -4.51 -5.01
N SER A 3 -2.95 -4.74 -6.11
CA SER A 3 -2.48 -4.44 -7.46
C SER A 3 -2.55 -2.94 -7.78
N PRO A 4 -1.77 -2.44 -8.75
CA PRO A 4 -1.90 -1.06 -9.23
C PRO A 4 -3.31 -0.68 -9.68
N GLN A 5 -4.04 -1.63 -10.26
CA GLN A 5 -5.42 -1.45 -10.70
C GLN A 5 -6.38 -1.22 -9.52
N GLU A 6 -6.33 -2.06 -8.48
CA GLU A 6 -7.17 -1.89 -7.28
C GLU A 6 -6.92 -0.54 -6.60
N ILE A 7 -5.66 -0.09 -6.59
CA ILE A 7 -5.29 1.22 -6.06
C ILE A 7 -5.90 2.35 -6.91
N ASP A 8 -5.80 2.28 -8.23
CA ASP A 8 -6.39 3.27 -9.14
C ASP A 8 -7.92 3.32 -9.01
N GLU A 9 -8.58 2.16 -8.93
CA GLU A 9 -10.03 2.04 -8.71
C GLU A 9 -10.44 2.71 -7.40
N LYS A 10 -9.68 2.50 -6.31
CA LYS A 10 -9.96 3.20 -5.05
C LYS A 10 -9.81 4.71 -5.19
N LEU A 11 -8.69 5.19 -5.72
CA LEU A 11 -8.39 6.62 -5.77
C LEU A 11 -9.23 7.42 -6.77
N THR A 12 -9.85 6.75 -7.73
CA THR A 12 -10.78 7.38 -8.68
C THR A 12 -12.23 7.40 -8.18
N SER A 13 -12.54 6.68 -7.09
CA SER A 13 -13.84 6.74 -6.45
C SER A 13 -14.05 8.07 -5.70
N LYS A 14 -15.30 8.55 -5.62
CA LYS A 14 -15.64 9.88 -5.07
C LYS A 14 -15.16 10.12 -3.63
N GLU A 15 -15.08 9.07 -2.82
CA GLU A 15 -14.73 9.15 -1.40
C GLU A 15 -13.44 8.39 -1.07
N GLY A 16 -12.82 7.72 -2.04
CA GLY A 16 -11.69 6.84 -1.80
C GLY A 16 -10.38 7.61 -1.61
N ASN A 17 -9.66 7.26 -0.55
CA ASN A 17 -8.26 7.65 -0.37
C ASN A 17 -7.41 6.42 -0.04
N LEU A 18 -6.09 6.59 -0.15
CA LEU A 18 -5.14 5.49 0.05
C LEU A 18 -5.16 4.97 1.49
N ASN A 19 -5.32 5.85 2.47
CA ASN A 19 -5.38 5.46 3.89
C ASN A 19 -6.60 4.59 4.20
N ASP A 20 -7.72 4.79 3.49
CA ASP A 20 -8.90 3.91 3.60
C ASP A 20 -8.62 2.51 3.05
N LEU A 21 -8.02 2.41 1.86
CA LEU A 21 -7.63 1.13 1.28
C LEU A 21 -6.64 0.39 2.19
N GLU A 22 -5.66 1.10 2.74
CA GLU A 22 -4.71 0.52 3.67
C GLU A 22 -5.39 0.01 4.95
N ALA A 23 -6.38 0.74 5.48
CA ALA A 23 -7.15 0.29 6.64
C ALA A 23 -8.03 -0.93 6.32
N GLU A 24 -8.69 -0.94 5.16
CA GLU A 24 -9.51 -2.07 4.69
C GLU A 24 -8.67 -3.34 4.53
N VAL A 25 -7.55 -3.26 3.82
CA VAL A 25 -6.62 -4.38 3.63
C VAL A 25 -6.03 -4.85 4.96
N THR A 26 -5.71 -3.92 5.87
CA THR A 26 -5.24 -4.27 7.22
C THR A 26 -6.29 -5.08 7.96
N VAL A 27 -7.55 -4.66 7.94
CA VAL A 27 -8.65 -5.38 8.59
C VAL A 27 -8.91 -6.73 7.92
N GLU A 28 -8.79 -6.84 6.61
CA GLU A 28 -8.88 -8.12 5.91
C GLU A 28 -7.79 -9.09 6.36
N LEU A 29 -6.54 -8.63 6.46
CA LEU A 29 -5.42 -9.45 6.94
C LEU A 29 -5.68 -9.93 8.38
N ILE A 30 -6.12 -9.04 9.26
CA ILE A 30 -6.45 -9.38 10.65
C ILE A 30 -7.60 -10.39 10.70
N SER A 31 -8.64 -10.19 9.89
CA SER A 31 -9.80 -11.09 9.83
C SER A 31 -9.46 -12.46 9.24
N SER A 32 -8.36 -12.57 8.50
CA SER A 32 -7.89 -13.83 7.90
C SER A 32 -7.05 -14.69 8.84
N LEU A 33 -6.67 -14.16 10.01
CA LEU A 33 -5.93 -14.91 11.02
C LEU A 33 -6.80 -16.02 11.59
N THR A 34 -6.21 -17.19 11.80
CA THR A 34 -6.90 -18.34 12.43
C THR A 34 -7.34 -18.03 13.86
N GLU A 35 -6.55 -17.23 14.58
CA GLU A 35 -6.85 -16.78 15.93
C GLU A 35 -6.87 -15.26 15.97
N THR A 36 -7.87 -14.69 16.66
CA THR A 36 -7.96 -13.25 16.84
C THR A 36 -6.95 -12.80 17.90
N PRO A 37 -6.01 -11.90 17.57
CA PRO A 37 -5.02 -11.43 18.54
C PRO A 37 -5.67 -10.52 19.58
N TYR A 38 -5.14 -10.57 20.82
CA TYR A 38 -5.56 -9.65 21.88
C TYR A 38 -5.19 -8.19 21.60
N ALA A 39 -4.01 -7.97 21.01
CA ALA A 39 -3.50 -6.64 20.67
C ALA A 39 -2.82 -6.65 19.30
N ILE A 40 -2.96 -5.55 18.57
CA ILE A 40 -2.39 -5.33 17.24
C ILE A 40 -1.65 -4.00 17.25
N TYR A 41 -0.41 -4.04 16.80
CA TYR A 41 0.46 -2.88 16.64
C TYR A 41 0.56 -2.54 15.15
N LEU A 42 0.26 -1.29 14.80
CA LEU A 42 0.22 -0.82 13.43
C LEU A 42 1.15 0.38 13.23
N ASP A 43 1.89 0.38 12.14
CA ASP A 43 2.54 1.59 11.64
C ASP A 43 1.51 2.40 10.87
N SER A 44 1.25 3.63 11.32
CA SER A 44 0.18 4.43 10.75
C SER A 44 0.65 5.19 9.50
N PRO A 45 -0.05 5.04 8.35
CA PRO A 45 0.19 5.85 7.16
C PRO A 45 -0.43 7.26 7.27
N ASP A 46 -1.34 7.45 8.23
CA ASP A 46 -1.98 8.74 8.48
C ASP A 46 -1.08 9.62 9.37
N PRO A 47 -0.83 10.90 9.02
CA PRO A 47 -0.08 11.81 9.88
C PRO A 47 -0.66 11.94 11.30
N VAL A 48 -1.95 11.65 11.48
CA VAL A 48 -2.60 11.58 12.78
C VAL A 48 -2.92 10.11 13.09
N ALA A 49 -1.98 9.40 13.70
CA ALA A 49 -2.09 7.96 13.96
C ALA A 49 -3.41 7.55 14.66
N LYS A 50 -3.94 8.40 15.55
CA LYS A 50 -5.23 8.16 16.20
C LYS A 50 -6.39 8.02 15.21
N ARG A 51 -6.43 8.82 14.14
CA ARG A 51 -7.47 8.70 13.09
C ARG A 51 -7.41 7.34 12.41
N TYR A 52 -6.21 6.84 12.14
CA TYR A 52 -6.01 5.52 11.55
C TYR A 52 -6.42 4.41 12.52
N SER A 53 -6.01 4.51 13.79
CA SER A 53 -6.42 3.58 14.84
C SER A 53 -7.94 3.49 14.95
N ASP A 54 -8.64 4.64 15.06
CA ASP A 54 -10.09 4.70 15.20
C ASP A 54 -10.80 4.11 13.97
N LYS A 55 -10.24 4.34 12.77
CA LYS A 55 -10.74 3.76 11.53
C LYS A 55 -10.63 2.24 11.51
N VAL A 56 -9.48 1.69 11.87
CA VAL A 56 -9.26 0.24 11.95
C VAL A 56 -10.17 -0.39 13.01
N VAL A 57 -10.29 0.21 14.20
CA VAL A 57 -11.20 -0.25 15.26
C VAL A 57 -12.65 -0.29 14.77
N LYS A 58 -13.11 0.75 14.08
CA LYS A 58 -14.47 0.81 13.51
C LYS A 58 -14.70 -0.32 12.51
N LEU A 59 -13.74 -0.54 11.60
CA LEU A 59 -13.82 -1.59 10.58
C LEU A 59 -13.79 -3.00 11.22
N LEU A 60 -12.92 -3.26 12.19
CA LEU A 60 -12.90 -4.53 12.95
C LEU A 60 -14.22 -4.78 13.68
N SER A 61 -14.77 -3.74 14.32
CA SER A 61 -16.05 -3.83 15.02
C SER A 61 -17.19 -4.20 14.07
N SER A 62 -17.21 -3.65 12.85
CA SER A 62 -18.19 -4.02 11.82
C SER A 62 -18.09 -5.47 11.34
N ARG A 63 -16.95 -6.13 11.60
CA ARG A 63 -16.72 -7.57 11.34
C ARG A 63 -16.91 -8.45 12.58
N GLY A 64 -17.42 -7.90 13.68
CA GLY A 64 -17.63 -8.63 14.93
C GLY A 64 -16.37 -8.83 15.78
N LEU A 65 -15.27 -8.15 15.46
CA LEU A 65 -13.99 -8.23 16.18
C LEU A 65 -13.83 -7.03 17.12
N SER A 66 -14.65 -6.95 18.17
CA SER A 66 -14.69 -5.80 19.10
C SER A 66 -13.72 -5.87 20.28
N ASN A 67 -13.14 -7.05 20.56
CA ASN A 67 -12.29 -7.29 21.73
C ASN A 67 -10.78 -7.15 21.45
N VAL A 68 -10.42 -6.49 20.33
CA VAL A 68 -9.03 -6.34 19.89
C VAL A 68 -8.51 -4.96 20.26
N ILE A 69 -7.39 -4.90 20.97
CA ILE A 69 -6.69 -3.64 21.27
C ILE A 69 -5.90 -3.22 20.04
N VAL A 70 -6.21 -2.07 19.46
CA VAL A 70 -5.47 -1.51 18.31
C VAL A 70 -4.58 -0.37 18.78
N ILE A 71 -3.28 -0.49 18.52
CA ILE A 71 -2.24 0.49 18.85
C ILE A 71 -1.60 0.92 17.54
N ALA A 72 -2.05 2.05 16.98
CA ALA A 72 -1.43 2.63 15.80
C ALA A 72 -0.56 3.83 16.17
N GLU A 73 0.66 3.86 15.68
CA GLU A 73 1.56 5.00 15.84
C GLU A 73 2.37 5.24 14.56
N ASN A 74 2.82 6.48 14.33
CA ASN A 74 3.73 6.75 13.23
C ASN A 74 5.15 6.25 13.57
N GLY A 75 5.79 5.56 12.62
CA GLY A 75 7.12 4.98 12.83
C GLY A 75 7.13 3.87 13.87
N ALA A 76 6.04 3.08 13.92
CA ALA A 76 5.91 1.97 14.86
C ALA A 76 6.95 0.86 14.59
N ASP A 77 7.41 0.72 13.35
CA ASP A 77 8.44 -0.24 12.94
C ASP A 77 9.82 0.00 13.60
N LYS A 78 10.08 1.23 14.06
CA LYS A 78 11.29 1.60 14.82
C LYS A 78 11.19 1.30 16.31
N ARG A 79 9.97 1.14 16.83
CA ARG A 79 9.71 0.99 18.28
C ARG A 79 9.33 -0.41 18.67
N TYR A 80 8.54 -1.09 17.85
CA TYR A 80 8.00 -2.40 18.16
C TYR A 80 8.66 -3.46 17.27
N PRO A 81 9.40 -4.42 17.85
CA PRO A 81 10.02 -5.51 17.08
C PRO A 81 9.03 -6.28 16.20
N ILE A 82 7.78 -6.47 16.65
CA ILE A 82 6.74 -7.16 15.87
C ILE A 82 6.34 -6.38 14.60
N VAL A 83 6.27 -5.06 14.68
CA VAL A 83 5.99 -4.19 13.52
C VAL A 83 7.21 -4.12 12.61
N SER A 84 8.42 -4.10 13.19
CA SER A 84 9.67 -4.20 12.44
C SER A 84 9.75 -5.48 11.61
N ALA A 85 9.39 -6.63 12.21
CA ALA A 85 9.32 -7.92 11.52
C ALA A 85 8.31 -7.89 10.36
N ALA A 86 7.11 -7.36 10.58
CA ALA A 86 6.10 -7.20 9.52
C ALA A 86 6.61 -6.30 8.38
N SER A 87 7.29 -5.22 8.71
CA SER A 87 7.91 -4.27 7.76
C SER A 87 8.99 -4.93 6.90
N ILE A 88 9.82 -5.81 7.50
CA ILE A 88 10.82 -6.60 6.77
C ILE A 88 10.14 -7.57 5.80
N VAL A 89 9.17 -8.34 6.27
CA VAL A 89 8.44 -9.33 5.45
C VAL A 89 7.76 -8.64 4.26
N ALA A 90 7.06 -7.52 4.49
CA ALA A 90 6.41 -6.76 3.44
C ALA A 90 7.39 -6.24 2.38
N LYS A 91 8.55 -5.69 2.81
CA LYS A 91 9.58 -5.19 1.89
C LYS A 91 10.22 -6.32 1.07
N VAL A 92 10.56 -7.44 1.68
CA VAL A 92 11.15 -8.60 0.98
C VAL A 92 10.18 -9.15 -0.07
N ILE A 93 8.90 -9.29 0.27
CA ILE A 93 7.88 -9.75 -0.68
C ILE A 93 7.72 -8.76 -1.84
N ARG A 94 7.63 -7.46 -1.55
CA ARG A 94 7.54 -6.42 -2.57
C ARG A 94 8.74 -6.43 -3.51
N ASP A 95 9.95 -6.49 -2.96
CA ASP A 95 11.18 -6.42 -3.76
C ASP A 95 11.29 -7.65 -4.66
N LYS A 96 10.91 -8.83 -4.16
CA LYS A 96 10.79 -10.05 -4.99
C LYS A 96 9.82 -9.85 -6.15
N GLU A 97 8.62 -9.32 -5.90
CA GLU A 97 7.64 -9.06 -6.95
C GLU A 97 8.17 -8.08 -7.99
N VAL A 98 8.81 -6.99 -7.56
CA VAL A 98 9.42 -6.00 -8.46
C VAL A 98 10.51 -6.64 -9.35
N GLU A 99 11.33 -7.55 -8.82
CA GLU A 99 12.32 -8.26 -9.61
C GLU A 99 11.67 -9.21 -10.65
N GLU A 100 10.56 -9.87 -10.32
CA GLU A 100 9.79 -10.65 -11.32
C GLU A 100 9.22 -9.74 -12.41
N LEU A 101 8.70 -8.56 -12.05
CA LEU A 101 8.22 -7.58 -13.04
C LEU A 101 9.35 -7.07 -13.94
N LYS A 102 10.57 -6.89 -13.43
CA LYS A 102 11.73 -6.50 -14.24
C LYS A 102 12.10 -7.55 -15.28
N LYS A 103 11.89 -8.84 -15.00
CA LYS A 103 12.09 -9.91 -16.01
C LYS A 103 11.10 -9.80 -17.17
N LEU A 104 9.89 -9.29 -16.90
CA LEU A 104 8.82 -9.16 -17.91
C LEU A 104 8.88 -7.84 -18.68
N TYR A 105 9.15 -6.73 -18.00
CA TYR A 105 9.04 -5.37 -18.55
C TYR A 105 10.40 -4.68 -18.76
N GLY A 106 11.50 -5.34 -18.40
CA GLY A 106 12.83 -4.77 -18.37
C GLY A 106 13.09 -3.92 -17.11
N ASP A 107 14.32 -3.40 -16.98
CA ASP A 107 14.70 -2.55 -15.86
C ASP A 107 14.03 -1.16 -15.96
N PHE A 108 12.87 -1.03 -15.32
CA PHE A 108 12.16 0.24 -15.16
C PHE A 108 12.68 1.07 -13.97
N GLY A 109 13.79 0.69 -13.34
CA GLY A 109 14.32 1.33 -12.15
C GLY A 109 13.60 0.91 -10.87
N SER A 110 13.55 1.83 -9.90
CA SER A 110 12.99 1.62 -8.57
C SER A 110 11.46 1.73 -8.50
N GLY A 111 10.80 2.23 -9.56
CA GLY A 111 9.38 2.54 -9.54
C GLY A 111 9.03 3.87 -8.87
N TYR A 112 9.99 4.59 -8.28
CA TYR A 112 9.77 5.91 -7.68
C TYR A 112 9.92 7.05 -8.70
N PRO A 113 9.15 8.16 -8.56
CA PRO A 113 9.26 9.32 -9.43
C PRO A 113 10.60 10.06 -9.37
N SER A 114 11.39 9.83 -8.32
CA SER A 114 12.73 10.40 -8.16
C SER A 114 13.79 9.68 -9.01
N ASP A 115 13.47 8.50 -9.54
CA ASP A 115 14.42 7.69 -10.29
C ASP A 115 14.35 8.01 -11.80
N PRO A 116 15.47 8.46 -12.40
CA PRO A 116 15.53 8.75 -13.83
C PRO A 116 15.16 7.55 -14.73
N LYS A 117 15.43 6.31 -14.31
CA LYS A 117 15.04 5.11 -15.07
C LYS A 117 13.53 4.93 -15.10
N THR A 118 12.86 5.09 -13.96
CA THR A 118 11.40 5.05 -13.86
C THR A 118 10.76 6.11 -14.75
N LEU A 119 11.24 7.34 -14.69
CA LEU A 119 10.70 8.42 -15.52
C LEU A 119 10.90 8.16 -17.02
N ARG A 120 12.05 7.61 -17.41
CA ARG A 120 12.32 7.23 -18.80
C ARG A 120 11.38 6.12 -19.26
N PHE A 121 11.23 5.07 -18.47
CA PHE A 121 10.32 3.95 -18.73
C PHE A 121 8.89 4.45 -18.98
N LEU A 122 8.37 5.29 -18.07
CA LEU A 122 7.01 5.84 -18.20
C LEU A 122 6.85 6.70 -19.46
N ARG A 123 7.83 7.55 -19.80
CA ARG A 123 7.80 8.35 -21.04
C ARG A 123 7.83 7.48 -22.29
N ASP A 124 8.62 6.42 -22.30
CA ASP A 124 8.68 5.48 -23.41
C ASP A 124 7.36 4.71 -23.59
N CYS A 125 6.72 4.30 -22.49
CA CYS A 125 5.39 3.71 -22.51
C CYS A 125 4.34 4.66 -23.10
N LEU A 126 4.33 5.92 -22.66
CA LEU A 126 3.42 6.96 -23.19
C LEU A 126 3.66 7.22 -24.68
N ARG A 127 4.93 7.34 -25.10
CA ARG A 127 5.29 7.52 -26.52
C ARG A 127 4.85 6.35 -27.40
N LYS A 128 4.85 5.13 -26.85
CA LYS A 128 4.36 3.92 -27.52
C LYS A 128 2.83 3.77 -27.47
N GLY A 129 2.12 4.64 -26.74
CA GLY A 129 0.68 4.58 -26.57
C GLY A 129 0.20 3.42 -25.69
N TYR A 130 1.09 2.81 -24.88
CA TYR A 130 0.75 1.67 -24.03
C TYR A 130 1.36 1.81 -22.64
N LEU A 131 0.50 1.91 -21.62
CA LEU A 131 0.88 1.87 -20.21
C LEU A 131 0.66 0.45 -19.66
N PRO A 132 1.73 -0.27 -19.26
CA PRO A 132 1.59 -1.62 -18.74
C PRO A 132 0.79 -1.64 -17.43
N PRO A 133 0.13 -2.76 -17.09
CA PRO A 133 -0.74 -2.86 -15.91
C PRO A 133 0.01 -2.67 -14.58
N ILE A 134 1.34 -2.71 -14.59
CA ILE A 134 2.18 -2.42 -13.42
C ILE A 134 2.18 -0.94 -13.00
N VAL A 135 1.66 -0.05 -13.85
CA VAL A 135 1.67 1.40 -13.63
C VAL A 135 0.37 1.83 -12.95
N ARG A 136 0.50 2.57 -11.84
CA ARG A 136 -0.61 3.25 -11.17
C ARG A 136 -0.94 4.55 -11.92
N ARG A 137 -2.06 4.57 -12.63
CA ARG A 137 -2.49 5.66 -13.53
C ARG A 137 -2.96 6.89 -12.76
N SER A 138 -3.49 6.69 -11.56
CA SER A 138 -3.95 7.76 -10.68
C SER A 138 -2.80 8.54 -10.00
N TRP A 139 -1.53 8.17 -10.22
CA TRP A 139 -0.39 8.86 -9.61
C TRP A 139 -0.11 10.20 -10.28
N SER A 140 0.31 11.18 -9.48
CA SER A 140 0.60 12.55 -9.94
C SER A 140 1.70 12.61 -11.01
N THR A 141 2.61 11.64 -11.04
CA THR A 141 3.68 11.56 -12.03
C THR A 141 3.14 11.46 -13.46
N LEU A 142 2.09 10.67 -13.69
CA LEU A 142 1.47 10.58 -15.02
C LEU A 142 0.68 11.85 -15.38
N ARG A 143 -0.05 12.42 -14.41
CA ARG A 143 -0.70 13.74 -14.61
C ARG A 143 0.27 14.83 -15.05
N ARG A 144 1.50 14.82 -14.50
CA ARG A 144 2.57 15.76 -14.89
C ARG A 144 3.07 15.55 -16.32
N PHE A 145 2.87 14.36 -16.90
CA PHE A 145 3.18 14.06 -18.29
C PHE A 145 2.01 14.33 -19.24
N GLY A 146 0.89 14.85 -18.74
CA GLY A 146 -0.30 15.12 -19.54
C GLY A 146 -1.12 13.87 -19.89
N ALA A 147 -0.94 12.79 -19.12
CA ALA A 147 -1.65 11.52 -19.24
C ALA A 147 -2.66 11.32 -18.11
#